data_AF-A0A3N5PVJ9-F1
#
_entry.id   AF-A0A3N5PVJ9-F1
#
_cell.length_a   1.000
_cell.length_b   1.000
_cell.length_c   1.000
_cell.angle_alpha   90.00
_cell.angle_beta   90.00
_cell.angle_gamma   90.00
#
_symmetry.space_group_name_H-M   'P 1'
#
loop_
_entity.id
_entity.type
_entity.pdbx_description
1 polymer ?
#
loop_
_entity_poly.entity_id
_entity_poly.type
_entity_poly.pdbx_seq_one_letter_code
_entity_poly.pdbx_strand_id
1 'polypeptide(L)'
;MATRDMKRNRFQTGMTLIELMVALAIGMFLMIGAMTVFMQGRTTFRITESISRLQENGRFALDTLEQDVRMAQYWGLTNRSETIRGRATEAPIAVPATTLDDCGANWLIDLDNAIAATNNGYSWACAGSFVDTGANGSDSFVVRRVAENSLTAAQVAAAAANTLFVQSSRGGTLDGQIFFAGATPAGFDPVTDELHQLVVNGYYVSTQSAQTFPGANVPSLRVRTLAGSLLQDRELIPGVEDMQLQFGIDTDPPGAPSRGAIGR
;
A
#
# COMPACT_ATOMS: atom_id res chain seq x y z
N MET A 1 -54.33 58.43 44.76
CA MET A 1 -53.75 59.20 43.64
C MET A 1 -52.89 58.23 42.84
N ALA A 2 -53.41 57.71 41.72
CA ALA A 2 -52.69 56.75 40.87
C ALA A 2 -52.84 57.20 39.41
N THR A 3 -51.74 57.66 38.82
CA THR A 3 -51.65 58.09 37.43
C THR A 3 -51.53 56.87 36.52
N ARG A 4 -52.54 56.66 35.68
CA ARG A 4 -52.58 55.58 34.68
C ARG A 4 -51.77 56.00 33.46
N ASP A 5 -50.62 55.37 33.27
CA ASP A 5 -49.73 55.62 32.13
C ASP A 5 -50.34 55.03 30.85
N MET A 6 -50.78 55.90 29.93
CA MET A 6 -51.33 55.50 28.63
C MET A 6 -50.19 55.22 27.65
N LYS A 7 -49.90 53.94 27.39
CA LYS A 7 -49.03 53.52 26.28
C LYS A 7 -49.64 53.99 24.96
N ARG A 8 -49.01 55.01 24.36
CA ARG A 8 -49.36 55.59 23.06
C ARG A 8 -49.03 54.57 21.97
N ASN A 9 -50.06 53.96 21.39
CA ASN A 9 -49.89 53.03 20.27
C ASN A 9 -49.47 53.85 19.04
N ARG A 10 -48.23 53.65 18.56
CA ARG A 10 -47.73 54.35 17.37
C ARG A 10 -48.47 53.80 16.15
N PHE A 11 -49.23 54.67 15.48
CA PHE A 11 -49.88 54.35 14.21
C PHE A 11 -48.83 54.08 13.15
N GLN A 12 -48.93 52.92 12.50
CA GLN A 12 -48.09 52.55 11.37
C GLN A 12 -48.53 53.35 10.14
N THR A 13 -47.74 54.32 9.72
CA THR A 13 -47.90 55.01 8.43
C THR A 13 -47.61 54.02 7.31
N GLY A 14 -48.51 53.91 6.32
CA GLY A 14 -48.36 52.98 5.19
C GLY A 14 -47.10 53.26 4.36
N MET A 15 -46.48 52.21 3.82
CA MET A 15 -45.29 52.31 2.98
C MET A 15 -45.65 52.67 1.55
N THR A 16 -44.80 53.46 0.89
CA THR A 16 -44.96 53.80 -0.53
C THR A 16 -44.53 52.63 -1.42
N LEU A 17 -45.10 52.54 -2.64
CA LEU A 17 -44.76 51.48 -3.60
C LEU A 17 -43.26 51.51 -3.97
N ILE A 18 -42.65 52.69 -4.01
CA ILE A 18 -41.23 52.86 -4.29
C ILE A 18 -40.34 52.36 -3.15
N GLU A 19 -40.72 52.57 -1.88
CA GLU A 19 -40.01 52.01 -0.71
C GLU A 19 -40.02 50.48 -0.75
N LEU A 20 -41.13 49.87 -1.16
CA LEU A 20 -41.25 48.42 -1.26
C LEU A 20 -40.38 47.85 -2.40
N MET A 21 -40.29 48.54 -3.54
CA MET A 21 -39.41 48.16 -4.64
C MET A 21 -37.92 48.25 -4.24
N VAL A 22 -37.54 49.33 -3.56
CA VAL A 22 -36.15 49.51 -3.08
C VAL A 22 -35.80 48.47 -2.02
N ALA A 23 -36.71 48.19 -1.07
CA ALA A 23 -36.49 47.18 -0.03
C ALA A 23 -36.30 45.77 -0.62
N LEU A 24 -37.10 45.40 -1.63
CA LEU A 24 -36.95 44.12 -2.34
C LEU A 24 -35.64 44.05 -3.14
N ALA A 25 -35.26 45.13 -3.83
CA ALA A 25 -34.01 45.18 -4.59
C ALA A 25 -32.79 44.98 -3.69
N ILE A 26 -32.75 45.67 -2.53
CA ILE A 26 -31.68 45.51 -1.54
C ILE A 26 -31.71 44.10 -0.93
N GLY A 27 -32.88 43.58 -0.58
CA GLY A 27 -33.03 42.23 -0.03
C GLY A 27 -32.51 41.15 -0.99
N MET A 28 -32.83 41.27 -2.27
CA MET A 28 -32.34 40.34 -3.30
C MET A 28 -30.83 40.43 -3.47
N PHE A 29 -30.27 41.64 -3.51
CA PHE A 29 -28.82 41.85 -3.61
C PHE A 29 -28.08 41.20 -2.43
N LEU A 30 -28.58 41.38 -1.20
CA LEU A 30 -28.01 40.76 -0.01
C LEU A 30 -28.12 39.23 -0.04
N MET A 31 -29.26 38.67 -0.47
CA MET A 31 -29.44 37.22 -0.58
C MET A 31 -28.48 36.60 -1.60
N ILE A 32 -28.27 37.25 -2.74
CA ILE A 32 -27.29 36.80 -3.74
C ILE A 32 -25.89 36.79 -3.12
N GLY A 33 -25.49 37.88 -2.44
CA GLY A 33 -24.20 37.96 -1.76
C GLY A 33 -24.02 36.90 -0.66
N ALA A 34 -25.04 36.63 0.14
CA ALA A 34 -24.98 35.58 1.15
C ALA A 34 -24.86 34.17 0.53
N MET A 35 -25.57 33.94 -0.58
CA MET A 35 -25.58 32.65 -1.26
C MET A 35 -24.24 32.36 -1.95
N THR A 36 -23.58 33.36 -2.54
CA THR A 36 -22.24 33.19 -3.13
C THR A 36 -21.21 32.83 -2.07
N VAL A 37 -21.20 33.52 -0.92
CA VAL A 37 -20.32 33.21 0.21
C VAL A 37 -20.58 31.79 0.73
N PHE A 38 -21.85 31.40 0.87
CA PHE A 38 -22.21 30.04 1.29
C PHE A 38 -21.72 28.97 0.30
N MET A 39 -21.90 29.19 -1.00
CA MET A 39 -21.40 28.26 -2.02
C MET A 39 -19.88 28.17 -2.02
N GLN A 40 -19.18 29.31 -1.92
CA GLN A 40 -17.72 29.34 -1.81
C GLN A 40 -17.25 28.57 -0.57
N GLY A 41 -17.89 28.78 0.58
CA GLY A 41 -17.58 28.04 1.81
C GLY A 41 -17.76 26.52 1.66
N ARG A 42 -18.83 26.08 0.98
CA ARG A 42 -19.04 24.65 0.67
C ARG A 42 -17.98 24.07 -0.24
N THR A 43 -17.57 24.81 -1.28
CA THR A 43 -16.52 24.38 -2.19
C THR A 43 -15.18 24.29 -1.48
N THR A 44 -14.81 25.31 -0.71
CA THR A 44 -13.59 25.31 0.10
C THR A 44 -13.57 24.13 1.07
N PHE A 45 -14.68 23.87 1.77
CA PHE A 45 -14.78 22.73 2.68
C PHE A 45 -14.51 21.39 1.99
N ARG A 46 -15.07 21.18 0.79
CA ARG A 46 -14.82 19.95 0.00
C ARG A 46 -13.37 19.82 -0.44
N ILE A 47 -12.74 20.92 -0.85
CA ILE A 47 -11.32 20.93 -1.23
C ILE A 47 -10.46 20.57 -0.01
N THR A 48 -10.70 21.19 1.14
CA THR A 48 -9.97 20.88 2.38
C THR A 48 -10.12 19.42 2.76
N GLU A 49 -11.34 18.87 2.70
CA GLU A 49 -11.58 17.46 2.98
C GLU A 49 -10.83 16.52 2.01
N SER A 50 -10.81 16.85 0.71
CA SER A 50 -10.07 16.08 -0.29
C SER A 50 -8.57 16.09 -0.02
N ILE A 51 -8.01 17.25 0.36
CA ILE A 51 -6.58 17.37 0.69
C ILE A 51 -6.25 16.56 1.94
N SER A 52 -7.08 16.62 2.99
CA SER A 52 -6.89 15.84 4.21
C SER A 52 -6.89 14.34 3.93
N ARG A 53 -7.80 13.84 3.08
CA ARG A 53 -7.83 12.44 2.67
C ARG A 53 -6.59 12.03 1.88
N LEU A 54 -6.11 12.88 0.97
CA LEU A 54 -4.87 12.63 0.23
C LEU A 54 -3.66 12.54 1.17
N GLN A 55 -3.57 13.42 2.17
CA GLN A 55 -2.48 13.39 3.14
C GLN A 55 -2.53 12.14 4.03
N GLU A 56 -3.71 11.76 4.51
CA GLU A 56 -3.89 10.55 5.31
C GLU A 56 -3.55 9.29 4.50
N ASN A 57 -4.06 9.21 3.27
CA ASN A 57 -3.76 8.11 2.36
C ASN A 57 -2.27 8.04 2.05
N GLY A 58 -1.62 9.17 1.75
CA GLY A 58 -0.18 9.22 1.50
C GLY A 58 0.63 8.75 2.70
N ARG A 59 0.25 9.18 3.92
CA ARG A 59 0.88 8.72 5.16
C ARG A 59 0.71 7.22 5.34
N PHE A 60 -0.49 6.70 5.20
CA PHE A 60 -0.77 5.27 5.34
C PHE A 60 0.00 4.42 4.31
N ALA A 61 0.11 4.89 3.07
CA ALA A 61 0.92 4.24 2.03
C ALA A 61 2.38 4.15 2.47
N LEU A 62 2.98 5.28 2.84
CA LEU A 62 4.37 5.36 3.23
C LEU A 62 4.68 4.51 4.46
N ASP A 63 3.84 4.57 5.51
CA ASP A 63 4.00 3.78 6.73
C ASP A 63 3.98 2.26 6.41
N THR A 64 3.10 1.83 5.50
CA THR A 64 3.01 0.43 5.07
C THR A 64 4.24 0.00 4.26
N LEU A 65 4.65 0.80 3.27
CA LEU A 65 5.79 0.48 2.40
C LEU A 65 7.10 0.51 3.18
N GLU A 66 7.27 1.48 4.08
CA GLU A 66 8.46 1.63 4.91
C GLU A 66 8.68 0.40 5.79
N GLN A 67 7.63 -0.10 6.44
CA GLN A 67 7.73 -1.30 7.28
C GLN A 67 8.25 -2.51 6.49
N ASP A 68 7.75 -2.72 5.28
CA ASP A 68 8.19 -3.83 4.45
C ASP A 68 9.61 -3.65 3.92
N VAL A 69 9.94 -2.46 3.42
CA VAL A 69 11.28 -2.17 2.89
C VAL A 69 12.34 -2.24 3.97
N ARG A 70 12.05 -1.82 5.22
CA ARG A 70 12.97 -1.94 6.36
C ARG A 70 13.34 -3.38 6.67
N MET A 71 12.46 -4.33 6.36
CA MET A 71 12.66 -5.77 6.58
C MET A 71 13.11 -6.51 5.31
N ALA A 72 13.40 -5.79 4.21
CA ALA A 72 13.94 -6.42 3.01
C ALA A 72 15.28 -7.11 3.30
N GLN A 73 15.56 -8.23 2.61
CA GLN A 73 16.73 -9.09 2.85
C GLN A 73 16.81 -9.68 4.27
N TYR A 74 15.75 -9.61 5.08
CA TYR A 74 15.70 -10.33 6.35
C TYR A 74 15.39 -11.81 6.10
N TRP A 75 16.34 -12.69 6.45
CA TRP A 75 16.24 -14.15 6.29
C TRP A 75 16.47 -14.92 7.61
N GLY A 76 16.22 -14.27 8.75
CA GLY A 76 16.45 -14.85 10.08
C GLY A 76 17.93 -14.81 10.47
N LEU A 77 18.54 -15.98 10.64
CA LEU A 77 19.91 -16.12 11.14
C LEU A 77 21.02 -15.86 10.11
N THR A 78 20.65 -15.59 8.85
CA THR A 78 21.59 -15.29 7.75
C THR A 78 21.24 -13.99 7.05
N ASN A 79 22.26 -13.30 6.55
CA ASN A 79 22.14 -12.14 5.67
C ASN A 79 22.58 -12.45 4.23
N ARG A 80 22.80 -13.73 3.92
CA ARG A 80 23.28 -14.23 2.62
C ARG A 80 22.19 -15.04 1.94
N SER A 81 21.33 -14.39 1.17
CA SER A 81 20.27 -15.07 0.44
C SER A 81 20.79 -16.12 -0.54
N GLU A 82 21.99 -15.92 -1.08
CA GLU A 82 22.65 -16.80 -2.04
C GLU A 82 23.04 -18.17 -1.46
N THR A 83 23.00 -18.33 -0.14
CA THR A 83 23.30 -19.60 0.54
C THR A 83 22.03 -20.40 0.89
N ILE A 84 20.86 -19.81 0.66
CA ILE A 84 19.57 -20.44 0.95
C ILE A 84 19.18 -21.35 -0.22
N ARG A 85 19.07 -22.65 0.03
CA ARG A 85 18.69 -23.63 -1.00
C ARG A 85 17.23 -23.53 -1.40
N GLY A 86 16.92 -23.92 -2.63
CA GLY A 86 15.55 -23.93 -3.16
C GLY A 86 15.08 -22.58 -3.69
N ARG A 87 15.95 -21.56 -3.73
CA ARG A 87 15.69 -20.26 -4.35
C ARG A 87 15.73 -20.33 -5.88
N ALA A 88 15.33 -19.25 -6.53
CA ALA A 88 15.18 -19.16 -7.99
C ALA A 88 16.42 -19.55 -8.82
N THR A 89 17.63 -19.33 -8.31
CA THR A 89 18.88 -19.53 -9.06
C THR A 89 19.60 -20.85 -8.76
N GLU A 90 19.27 -21.53 -7.65
CA GLU A 90 19.92 -22.78 -7.24
C GLU A 90 18.89 -23.85 -6.88
N ALA A 91 18.73 -24.82 -7.80
CA ALA A 91 17.82 -25.96 -7.67
C ALA A 91 16.46 -25.53 -7.08
N PRO A 92 15.68 -24.70 -7.79
CA PRO A 92 14.47 -24.08 -7.26
C PRO A 92 13.50 -25.13 -6.71
N ILE A 93 12.93 -24.86 -5.55
CA ILE A 93 11.84 -25.69 -5.03
C ILE A 93 10.67 -25.60 -6.01
N ALA A 94 10.01 -26.73 -6.29
CA ALA A 94 8.87 -26.75 -7.19
C ALA A 94 7.67 -26.03 -6.55
N VAL A 95 7.45 -24.76 -6.93
CA VAL A 95 6.30 -23.97 -6.46
C VAL A 95 5.11 -24.18 -7.40
N PRO A 96 3.91 -24.48 -6.88
CA PRO A 96 2.70 -24.59 -7.70
C PRO A 96 2.39 -23.30 -8.50
N ALA A 97 2.62 -23.35 -9.82
CA ALA A 97 2.49 -22.18 -10.71
C ALA A 97 1.07 -21.60 -10.82
N THR A 98 0.03 -22.39 -10.58
CA THR A 98 -1.36 -21.94 -10.72
C THR A 98 -1.95 -21.31 -9.47
N THR A 99 -1.28 -21.40 -8.32
CA THR A 99 -1.81 -20.94 -7.03
C THR A 99 -0.84 -20.08 -6.23
N LEU A 100 0.46 -20.30 -6.36
CA LEU A 100 1.48 -19.62 -5.57
C LEU A 100 2.41 -18.79 -6.44
N ASP A 101 2.86 -19.34 -7.56
CA ASP A 101 3.80 -18.69 -8.47
C ASP A 101 3.11 -18.17 -9.74
N ASP A 102 1.89 -17.64 -9.57
CA ASP A 102 1.07 -17.16 -10.68
C ASP A 102 1.59 -15.84 -11.27
N CYS A 103 2.43 -15.10 -10.54
CA CYS A 103 3.05 -13.85 -10.96
C CYS A 103 4.24 -13.99 -11.91
N GLY A 104 4.61 -15.21 -12.29
CA GLY A 104 5.74 -15.52 -13.15
C GLY A 104 6.68 -16.51 -12.48
N ALA A 105 7.52 -17.17 -13.29
CA ALA A 105 8.39 -18.22 -12.80
C ALA A 105 9.34 -17.72 -11.69
N ASN A 106 9.32 -18.43 -10.56
CA ASN A 106 10.08 -18.18 -9.35
C ASN A 106 9.86 -16.79 -8.73
N TRP A 107 8.75 -16.11 -9.04
CA TRP A 107 8.48 -14.76 -8.54
C TRP A 107 8.47 -14.71 -7.01
N LEU A 108 7.98 -15.74 -6.33
CA LEU A 108 8.01 -15.81 -4.86
C LEU A 108 9.41 -16.08 -4.28
N ILE A 109 10.22 -16.87 -4.97
CA ILE A 109 11.45 -17.48 -4.43
C ILE A 109 12.74 -16.90 -5.03
N ASP A 110 12.65 -15.73 -5.68
CA ASP A 110 13.81 -14.95 -6.12
C ASP A 110 14.44 -14.17 -4.95
N LEU A 111 15.07 -14.91 -4.03
CA LEU A 111 15.68 -14.36 -2.81
C LEU A 111 16.94 -13.53 -3.11
N ASP A 112 17.57 -13.73 -4.26
CA ASP A 112 18.74 -12.96 -4.69
C ASP A 112 18.32 -11.49 -4.92
N ASN A 113 17.12 -11.28 -5.49
CA ASN A 113 16.50 -9.96 -5.63
C ASN A 113 15.44 -9.73 -4.55
N ALA A 114 15.82 -9.56 -3.28
CA ALA A 114 14.83 -9.30 -2.23
C ALA A 114 14.03 -8.01 -2.45
N ILE A 115 14.61 -7.02 -3.14
CA ILE A 115 13.86 -5.91 -3.71
C ILE A 115 14.06 -5.96 -5.22
N ALA A 116 12.98 -6.09 -5.97
CA ALA A 116 12.99 -5.94 -7.42
C ALA A 116 11.94 -4.92 -7.82
N ALA A 117 12.24 -4.06 -8.80
CA ALA A 117 11.30 -3.06 -9.29
C ALA A 117 11.31 -2.98 -10.81
N THR A 118 10.18 -2.55 -11.37
CA THR A 118 10.03 -2.21 -12.78
C THR A 118 9.75 -0.72 -12.88
N ASN A 119 10.56 -0.02 -13.68
CA ASN A 119 10.39 1.41 -13.92
C ASN A 119 9.33 1.65 -15.01
N ASN A 120 8.34 2.49 -14.73
CA ASN A 120 7.24 2.86 -15.62
C ASN A 120 6.51 1.66 -16.22
N GLY A 121 6.31 0.60 -15.45
CA GLY A 121 5.67 -0.58 -15.98
C GLY A 121 5.35 -1.66 -14.96
N TYR A 122 4.56 -2.61 -15.42
CA TYR A 122 4.14 -3.79 -14.67
C TYR A 122 4.50 -5.03 -15.48
N SER A 123 5.44 -5.82 -14.97
CA SER A 123 6.06 -6.96 -15.68
C SER A 123 5.58 -8.33 -15.21
N TRP A 124 4.75 -8.40 -14.17
CA TRP A 124 4.37 -9.65 -13.52
C TRP A 124 3.23 -10.33 -14.28
N ALA A 125 3.28 -11.66 -14.39
CA ALA A 125 2.31 -12.47 -15.14
C ALA A 125 1.08 -12.90 -14.33
N CYS A 126 0.82 -12.25 -13.18
CA CYS A 126 -0.14 -12.67 -12.16
C CYS A 126 -1.52 -12.99 -12.75
N ALA A 127 -2.14 -14.09 -12.31
CA ALA A 127 -3.52 -14.40 -12.65
C ALA A 127 -4.51 -13.62 -11.75
N GLY A 128 -5.76 -13.38 -12.19
CA GLY A 128 -6.79 -12.74 -11.36
C GLY A 128 -7.79 -11.80 -12.06
N SER A 129 -8.66 -11.14 -11.27
CA SER A 129 -9.76 -10.29 -11.77
C SER A 129 -9.39 -8.83 -12.07
N PHE A 130 -8.17 -8.40 -11.70
CA PHE A 130 -7.63 -7.05 -11.95
C PHE A 130 -6.41 -7.12 -12.88
N VAL A 131 -6.44 -8.05 -13.85
CA VAL A 131 -5.29 -8.43 -14.71
C VAL A 131 -4.93 -7.40 -15.78
N ASP A 132 -5.58 -6.23 -15.81
CA ASP A 132 -5.23 -5.21 -16.79
C ASP A 132 -4.38 -4.08 -16.20
N THR A 133 -3.08 -4.21 -16.49
CA THR A 133 -2.04 -3.19 -16.55
C THR A 133 -1.88 -2.34 -15.31
N GLY A 134 -0.73 -2.48 -14.64
CA GLY A 134 -0.26 -1.39 -13.79
C GLY A 134 -0.44 -0.05 -14.52
N ALA A 135 -0.91 0.98 -13.82
CA ALA A 135 -1.19 2.28 -14.43
C ALA A 135 0.03 2.71 -15.26
N ASN A 136 -0.20 3.07 -16.53
CA ASN A 136 0.89 3.34 -17.46
C ASN A 136 1.76 4.49 -16.93
N GLY A 137 3.06 4.24 -16.78
CA GLY A 137 3.99 5.20 -16.17
C GLY A 137 4.24 4.99 -14.68
N SER A 138 3.43 4.20 -13.97
CA SER A 138 3.69 3.86 -12.57
C SER A 138 4.73 2.74 -12.46
N ASP A 139 5.55 2.82 -11.43
CA ASP A 139 6.45 1.75 -11.04
C ASP A 139 5.70 0.61 -10.34
N SER A 140 6.29 -0.57 -10.41
CA SER A 140 5.92 -1.70 -9.56
C SER A 140 7.16 -2.19 -8.84
N PHE A 141 7.01 -2.68 -7.61
CA PHE A 141 8.13 -3.29 -6.90
C PHE A 141 7.68 -4.40 -5.97
N VAL A 142 8.58 -5.33 -5.71
CA VAL A 142 8.34 -6.48 -4.85
C VAL A 142 9.40 -6.52 -3.76
N VAL A 143 8.96 -6.81 -2.55
CA VAL A 143 9.80 -7.05 -1.38
C VAL A 143 9.62 -8.49 -0.95
N ARG A 144 10.74 -9.20 -0.79
CA ARG A 144 10.81 -10.57 -0.31
C ARG A 144 11.63 -10.60 0.96
N ARG A 145 11.09 -11.29 1.95
CA ARG A 145 11.68 -11.42 3.29
C ARG A 145 11.06 -12.60 4.01
N VAL A 146 11.52 -12.87 5.21
CA VAL A 146 10.79 -13.72 6.15
C VAL A 146 10.00 -12.91 7.16
N ALA A 147 9.05 -13.55 7.83
CA ALA A 147 8.37 -12.98 8.98
C ALA A 147 9.37 -12.71 10.12
N GLU A 148 9.09 -11.71 10.97
CA GLU A 148 9.94 -11.39 12.12
C GLU A 148 9.91 -12.50 13.19
N ASN A 149 8.74 -13.11 13.37
CA ASN A 149 8.51 -14.13 14.40
C ASN A 149 8.99 -15.50 13.93
N SER A 150 9.93 -16.08 14.67
CA SER A 150 10.32 -17.48 14.51
C SER A 150 9.19 -18.41 14.97
N LEU A 151 9.03 -19.54 14.29
CA LEU A 151 8.02 -20.54 14.56
C LEU A 151 8.66 -21.84 15.07
N THR A 152 7.91 -22.56 15.89
CA THR A 152 8.28 -23.92 16.33
C THR A 152 7.95 -24.94 15.25
N ALA A 153 8.63 -26.09 15.28
CA ALA A 153 8.33 -27.22 14.39
C ALA A 153 6.85 -27.64 14.42
N ALA A 154 6.20 -27.57 15.59
CA ALA A 154 4.79 -27.89 15.73
C ALA A 154 3.87 -26.88 15.01
N GLN A 155 4.21 -25.59 15.05
CA GLN A 155 3.46 -24.54 14.33
C GLN A 155 3.62 -24.69 12.82
N VAL A 156 4.82 -25.00 12.33
CA VAL A 156 5.08 -25.27 10.92
C VAL A 156 4.33 -26.52 10.43
N ALA A 157 4.26 -27.57 11.25
CA ALA A 157 3.49 -28.77 10.94
C ALA A 157 1.98 -28.56 10.95
N ALA A 158 1.49 -27.61 11.75
CA ALA A 158 0.07 -27.24 11.81
C ALA A 158 -0.33 -26.20 10.74
N ALA A 159 0.63 -25.61 10.02
CA ALA A 159 0.35 -24.61 8.99
C ALA A 159 -0.38 -25.22 7.79
N ALA A 160 -1.12 -24.37 7.07
CA ALA A 160 -1.84 -24.80 5.87
C ALA A 160 -0.85 -25.36 4.83
N ALA A 161 -1.25 -26.44 4.13
CA ALA A 161 -0.50 -26.97 3.00
C ALA A 161 -0.19 -25.85 1.99
N ASN A 162 0.98 -25.90 1.36
CA ASN A 162 1.52 -24.87 0.47
C ASN A 162 1.95 -23.56 1.16
N THR A 163 1.96 -23.45 2.49
CA THR A 163 2.65 -22.33 3.14
C THR A 163 4.16 -22.51 3.00
N LEU A 164 4.85 -21.47 2.52
CA LEU A 164 6.31 -21.49 2.36
C LEU A 164 7.01 -20.99 3.62
N PHE A 165 8.06 -21.68 4.00
CA PHE A 165 8.94 -21.36 5.12
C PHE A 165 10.39 -21.32 4.66
N VAL A 166 11.18 -20.54 5.38
CA VAL A 166 12.64 -20.52 5.28
C VAL A 166 13.18 -21.00 6.62
N GLN A 167 13.95 -22.07 6.58
CA GLN A 167 14.85 -22.42 7.67
C GLN A 167 16.14 -21.62 7.46
N SER A 168 16.60 -20.95 8.50
CA SER A 168 17.94 -20.35 8.56
C SER A 168 18.73 -21.00 9.69
N SER A 169 20.05 -21.12 9.52
CA SER A 169 20.93 -21.84 10.45
C SER A 169 22.16 -21.02 10.83
N ARG A 170 22.63 -21.12 12.09
CA ARG A 170 23.94 -20.61 12.49
C ARG A 170 25.00 -21.70 12.38
N GLY A 171 25.94 -21.52 11.44
CA GLY A 171 27.21 -22.27 11.43
C GLY A 171 27.17 -23.64 10.74
N GLY A 172 26.13 -23.92 9.95
CA GLY A 172 26.06 -25.08 9.06
C GLY A 172 26.95 -24.94 7.82
N THR A 173 27.05 -26.01 7.02
CA THR A 173 27.62 -25.96 5.66
C THR A 173 26.73 -25.16 4.69
N LEU A 174 25.49 -24.87 5.10
CA LEU A 174 24.50 -24.05 4.42
C LEU A 174 23.86 -23.15 5.47
N ASP A 175 23.53 -21.91 5.09
CA ASP A 175 22.89 -20.99 6.03
C ASP A 175 21.35 -21.07 5.99
N GLY A 176 20.76 -21.86 5.08
CA GLY A 176 19.31 -22.09 5.07
C GLY A 176 18.73 -22.89 3.89
N GLN A 177 17.42 -23.13 3.93
CA GLN A 177 16.64 -23.72 2.84
C GLN A 177 15.17 -23.30 2.87
N ILE A 178 14.56 -23.22 1.69
CA ILE A 178 13.12 -23.02 1.51
C ILE A 178 12.42 -24.37 1.54
N PHE A 179 11.27 -24.45 2.22
CA PHE A 179 10.46 -25.66 2.28
C PHE A 179 8.98 -25.34 2.48
N PHE A 180 8.11 -26.31 2.20
CA PHE A 180 6.67 -26.19 2.43
C PHE A 180 6.26 -26.66 3.82
N ALA A 181 5.12 -26.15 4.31
CA ALA A 181 4.43 -26.65 5.50
C ALA A 181 4.34 -28.19 5.52
N GLY A 182 4.49 -28.77 6.71
CA GLY A 182 4.55 -30.22 6.90
C GLY A 182 5.62 -30.58 7.92
N ALA A 183 6.57 -31.42 7.54
CA ALA A 183 7.71 -31.72 8.41
C ALA A 183 8.79 -30.66 8.25
N THR A 184 9.47 -30.32 9.34
CA THR A 184 10.70 -29.53 9.26
C THR A 184 11.75 -30.29 8.45
N PRO A 185 12.68 -29.59 7.78
CA PRO A 185 13.72 -30.26 7.02
C PRO A 185 14.57 -31.21 7.87
N ALA A 186 15.14 -32.23 7.22
CA ALA A 186 16.02 -33.18 7.88
C ALA A 186 17.24 -32.44 8.46
N GLY A 187 17.57 -32.72 9.72
CA GLY A 187 18.67 -32.06 10.42
C GLY A 187 18.32 -30.74 11.10
N PHE A 188 17.04 -30.34 11.11
CA PHE A 188 16.57 -29.20 11.91
C PHE A 188 16.92 -29.35 13.40
N ASP A 189 17.59 -28.35 13.95
CA ASP A 189 17.92 -28.23 15.37
C ASP A 189 17.38 -26.90 15.92
N PRO A 190 16.41 -26.91 16.85
CA PRO A 190 15.79 -25.69 17.39
C PRO A 190 16.75 -24.82 18.21
N VAL A 191 17.98 -25.29 18.50
CA VAL A 191 19.01 -24.48 19.17
C VAL A 191 19.80 -23.63 18.19
N THR A 192 20.02 -24.12 16.97
CA THR A 192 20.90 -23.50 15.97
C THR A 192 20.16 -22.99 14.74
N ASP A 193 18.90 -23.40 14.56
CA ASP A 193 18.05 -23.05 13.44
C ASP A 193 16.82 -22.24 13.86
N GLU A 194 16.39 -21.35 12.98
CA GLU A 194 15.12 -20.64 13.07
C GLU A 194 14.25 -20.93 11.85
N LEU A 195 12.95 -21.09 12.09
CA LEU A 195 11.94 -21.26 11.05
C LEU A 195 11.13 -19.99 10.95
N HIS A 196 11.08 -19.40 9.77
CA HIS A 196 10.28 -18.20 9.53
C HIS A 196 9.40 -18.41 8.30
N GLN A 197 8.19 -17.85 8.32
CA GLN A 197 7.31 -17.89 7.15
C GLN A 197 7.87 -16.96 6.07
N LEU A 198 7.87 -17.41 4.81
CA LEU A 198 8.21 -16.56 3.67
C LEU A 198 7.10 -15.51 3.47
N VAL A 199 7.49 -14.25 3.38
CA VAL A 199 6.59 -13.11 3.15
C VAL A 199 7.04 -12.38 1.90
N VAL A 200 6.15 -12.30 0.92
CA VAL A 200 6.39 -11.61 -0.35
C VAL A 200 5.25 -10.64 -0.59
N ASN A 201 5.60 -9.36 -0.76
CA ASN A 201 4.65 -8.28 -1.02
C ASN A 201 5.07 -7.53 -2.28
N GLY A 202 4.23 -7.60 -3.32
CA GLY A 202 4.37 -6.86 -4.57
C GLY A 202 3.40 -5.69 -4.64
N TYR A 203 3.92 -4.47 -4.71
CA TYR A 203 3.17 -3.23 -4.79
C TYR A 203 3.07 -2.72 -6.22
N TYR A 204 1.87 -2.31 -6.62
CA TYR A 204 1.60 -1.74 -7.94
C TYR A 204 0.35 -0.86 -7.91
N VAL A 205 0.27 0.09 -8.83
CA VAL A 205 -0.95 0.88 -9.05
C VAL A 205 -1.79 0.20 -10.13
N SER A 206 -3.03 -0.15 -9.82
CA SER A 206 -4.01 -0.66 -10.78
C SER A 206 -4.78 0.50 -11.42
N THR A 207 -5.19 0.34 -12.68
CA THR A 207 -6.11 1.26 -13.35
C THR A 207 -7.55 1.23 -12.79
N GLN A 208 -7.83 0.27 -11.91
CA GLN A 208 -9.15 0.02 -11.36
C GLN A 208 -9.11 -0.23 -9.85
N SER A 209 -10.09 0.37 -9.18
CA SER A 209 -10.39 0.21 -7.77
C SER A 209 -11.45 -0.87 -7.56
N ALA A 210 -11.33 -1.60 -6.45
CA ALA A 210 -12.35 -2.52 -5.98
C ALA A 210 -13.61 -1.80 -5.48
N GLN A 211 -13.48 -0.53 -5.09
CA GLN A 211 -14.60 0.34 -4.74
C GLN A 211 -15.24 0.95 -5.98
N THR A 212 -16.58 0.96 -6.01
CA THR A 212 -17.37 1.57 -7.08
C THR A 212 -17.50 3.07 -6.87
N PHE A 213 -16.99 3.86 -7.82
CA PHE A 213 -17.12 5.32 -7.81
C PHE A 213 -18.09 5.80 -8.92
N PRO A 214 -18.91 6.84 -8.67
CA PRO A 214 -19.74 7.42 -9.71
C PRO A 214 -18.89 8.11 -10.79
N GLY A 215 -18.95 7.61 -12.03
CA GLY A 215 -18.49 8.35 -13.22
C GLY A 215 -17.20 7.88 -13.89
N ALA A 216 -16.40 6.98 -13.30
CA ALA A 216 -15.26 6.30 -13.95
C ALA A 216 -14.66 5.20 -13.06
N ASN A 217 -13.81 4.36 -13.65
CA ASN A 217 -12.85 3.56 -12.90
C ASN A 217 -11.83 4.50 -12.24
N VAL A 218 -11.62 4.32 -10.94
CA VAL A 218 -10.63 5.07 -10.16
C VAL A 218 -9.40 4.19 -9.98
N PRO A 219 -8.18 4.66 -10.30
CA PRO A 219 -6.96 3.90 -10.02
C PRO A 219 -6.78 3.60 -8.53
N SER A 220 -6.05 2.54 -8.19
CA SER A 220 -5.78 2.23 -6.77
C SER A 220 -4.41 1.61 -6.55
N LEU A 221 -3.80 1.94 -5.41
CA LEU A 221 -2.60 1.26 -4.93
C LEU A 221 -3.01 -0.10 -4.37
N ARG A 222 -2.32 -1.15 -4.83
CA ARG A 222 -2.62 -2.54 -4.47
C ARG A 222 -1.36 -3.26 -4.02
N VAL A 223 -1.58 -4.35 -3.28
CA VAL A 223 -0.54 -5.29 -2.88
C VAL A 223 -0.92 -6.72 -3.26
N ARG A 224 0.00 -7.41 -3.93
CA ARG A 224 0.02 -8.87 -4.10
C ARG A 224 0.81 -9.46 -2.94
N THR A 225 0.16 -10.16 -2.04
CA THR A 225 0.77 -10.69 -0.82
C THR A 225 0.64 -12.21 -0.75
N LEU A 226 1.70 -12.88 -0.31
CA LEU A 226 1.66 -14.31 0.01
C LEU A 226 0.98 -14.51 1.38
N ALA A 227 -0.33 -14.82 1.37
CA ALA A 227 -1.11 -15.03 2.58
C ALA A 227 -1.32 -16.54 2.83
N GLY A 228 -0.36 -17.16 3.51
CA GLY A 228 -0.39 -18.60 3.79
C GLY A 228 -0.11 -19.41 2.52
N SER A 229 -1.16 -20.02 1.95
CA SER A 229 -1.06 -21.00 0.86
C SER A 229 -1.48 -20.50 -0.53
N LEU A 230 -1.80 -19.21 -0.65
CA LEU A 230 -2.26 -18.58 -1.89
C LEU A 230 -1.67 -17.17 -2.01
N LEU A 231 -1.36 -16.75 -3.24
CA LEU A 231 -1.09 -15.34 -3.53
C LEU A 231 -2.41 -14.56 -3.64
N GLN A 232 -2.55 -13.52 -2.81
CA GLN A 232 -3.76 -12.70 -2.74
C GLN A 232 -3.50 -11.29 -3.24
N ASP A 233 -4.48 -10.73 -3.93
CA ASP A 233 -4.48 -9.34 -4.34
C ASP A 233 -5.40 -8.50 -3.45
N ARG A 234 -4.87 -7.44 -2.86
CA ARG A 234 -5.61 -6.56 -1.96
C ARG A 234 -5.43 -5.10 -2.35
N GLU A 235 -6.54 -4.37 -2.40
CA GLU A 235 -6.52 -2.91 -2.49
C GLU A 235 -6.05 -2.31 -1.16
N LEU A 236 -5.07 -1.41 -1.23
CA LEU A 236 -4.64 -0.62 -0.08
C LEU A 236 -5.36 0.73 -0.05
N ILE A 237 -5.33 1.46 -1.18
CA ILE A 237 -5.80 2.84 -1.22
C ILE A 237 -6.42 3.14 -2.59
N PRO A 238 -7.69 3.55 -2.65
CA PRO A 238 -8.29 4.07 -3.87
C PRO A 238 -7.82 5.50 -4.17
N GLY A 239 -7.75 5.84 -5.46
CA GLY A 239 -7.39 7.18 -5.94
C GLY A 239 -5.90 7.44 -6.09
N VAL A 240 -5.04 6.44 -5.85
CA VAL A 240 -3.61 6.54 -6.18
C VAL A 240 -3.45 6.26 -7.67
N GLU A 241 -3.02 7.25 -8.43
CA GLU A 241 -2.90 7.18 -9.89
C GLU A 241 -1.48 6.84 -10.36
N ASP A 242 -0.47 7.16 -9.56
CA ASP A 242 0.94 6.99 -9.91
C ASP A 242 1.78 6.70 -8.66
N MET A 243 2.80 5.86 -8.82
CA MET A 243 3.80 5.54 -7.82
C MET A 243 5.16 5.52 -8.50
N GLN A 244 6.11 6.28 -7.96
CA GLN A 244 7.48 6.38 -8.45
C GLN A 244 8.44 5.95 -7.35
N LEU A 245 9.39 5.08 -7.68
CA LEU A 245 10.34 4.50 -6.74
C LEU A 245 11.77 4.72 -7.26
N GLN A 246 12.64 5.21 -6.38
CA GLN A 246 14.07 5.28 -6.62
C GLN A 246 14.81 4.66 -5.45
N PHE A 247 15.63 3.64 -5.71
CA PHE A 247 16.45 2.96 -4.71
C PHE A 247 17.87 2.71 -5.24
N GLY A 248 18.82 2.49 -4.33
CA GLY A 248 20.22 2.25 -4.70
C GLY A 248 20.91 3.46 -5.32
N ILE A 249 20.55 4.67 -4.90
CA ILE A 249 21.22 5.89 -5.37
C ILE A 249 22.60 5.96 -4.73
N ASP A 250 23.63 5.73 -5.54
CA ASP A 250 25.01 6.06 -5.18
C ASP A 250 25.30 7.50 -5.60
N THR A 251 25.40 8.38 -4.61
CA THR A 251 25.74 9.81 -4.81
C THR A 251 27.24 10.08 -4.79
N ASP A 252 28.08 9.05 -4.55
CA ASP A 252 29.52 9.24 -4.43
C ASP A 252 30.17 9.54 -5.80
N PRO A 253 31.23 10.39 -5.83
CA PRO A 253 31.91 10.71 -7.07
C PRO A 253 32.56 9.46 -7.69
N PRO A 254 32.62 9.37 -9.04
CA PRO A 254 33.23 8.25 -9.72
C PRO A 254 34.67 8.00 -9.24
N GLY A 255 34.94 6.81 -8.69
CA GLY A 255 36.26 6.42 -8.19
C GLY A 255 36.44 6.50 -6.67
N ALA A 256 35.42 6.86 -5.90
CA ALA A 256 35.45 6.76 -4.45
C ALA A 256 35.54 5.27 -3.99
N PRO A 257 36.34 4.95 -2.96
CA PRO A 257 36.47 3.58 -2.44
C PRO A 257 35.17 3.03 -1.83
N SER A 258 34.19 3.89 -1.57
CA SER A 258 32.84 3.58 -1.09
C SER A 258 31.81 3.40 -2.20
N ARG A 259 32.19 3.51 -3.48
CA ARG A 259 31.26 3.36 -4.62
C ARG A 259 30.54 2.03 -4.47
N GLY A 260 29.26 2.10 -4.14
CA GLY A 260 28.45 0.96 -3.75
C GLY A 260 28.45 -0.03 -4.89
N ALA A 261 29.00 -1.22 -4.66
CA ALA A 261 28.77 -2.38 -5.49
C ALA A 261 27.30 -2.79 -5.33
N ILE A 262 26.39 -1.99 -5.89
CA ILE A 262 25.01 -2.39 -6.11
C ILE A 262 25.08 -3.27 -7.34
N GLY A 263 25.25 -4.58 -7.11
CA GLY A 263 25.13 -5.59 -8.14
C GLY A 263 23.80 -5.40 -8.84
N ARG A 264 23.86 -5.00 -10.12
CA ARG A 264 22.78 -5.14 -11.08
C ARG A 264 22.81 -6.55 -11.63
#